data_AF-A0A2T7E7M0-F1
#
_entry.id   AF-A0A2T7E7M0-F1
#
_cell.length_a   1.000
_cell.length_b   1.000
_cell.length_c   1.000
_cell.angle_alpha   90.00
_cell.angle_beta   90.00
_cell.angle_gamma   90.00
#
_symmetry.space_group_name_H-M   'P 1'
#
loop_
_entity.id
_entity.type
_entity.pdbx_description
1 polymer ?
#
loop_
_entity_poly.entity_id
_entity_poly.type
_entity_poly.pdbx_seq_one_letter_code
_entity_poly.pdbx_strand_id
1 'polypeptide(L)'
;MHSSPSATPRQELPVEIVSDEEMAFIDAALAAAAAGGRPLVSSTARRAAAQLSCAAYSAAGGDIEDSPVPRRSLLARFRERRALAVTDITATEWCEKQMEFMLEHGKPERTEAMKAGLERHAQLEQEVVERVEVTIRSEEELWTVKFMNFIMGTNQLMFEGITREIPVIGVVEGSWMIGIIDEIRMPIDGISLQPILVDTKTRVRPTIPSEAQKRNGRLQLMCYKYLWDNLIAEKFPAENFFSYFDLDPNYLLSDDVRQYISSLGFNAKETAVLQKSRKYL
;
A
#
# COMPACT_ATOMS: atom_id res chain seq x y z
N MET A 1 -14.53 -40.22 34.19
CA MET A 1 -13.70 -40.28 32.95
C MET A 1 -14.16 -39.14 32.05
N HIS A 2 -13.53 -37.98 32.17
CA HIS A 2 -13.76 -36.85 31.26
C HIS A 2 -12.76 -36.96 30.12
N SER A 3 -13.25 -37.34 28.95
CA SER A 3 -12.47 -37.35 27.72
C SER A 3 -12.29 -35.91 27.25
N SER A 4 -11.06 -35.41 27.27
CA SER A 4 -10.70 -34.13 26.66
C SER A 4 -11.01 -34.17 25.15
N PRO A 5 -11.54 -33.10 24.55
CA PRO A 5 -11.75 -33.05 23.11
C PRO A 5 -10.39 -33.06 22.41
N SER A 6 -10.19 -34.09 21.59
CA SER A 6 -9.07 -34.22 20.66
C SER A 6 -8.98 -32.95 19.80
N ALA A 7 -7.89 -32.19 19.97
CA ALA A 7 -7.58 -31.04 19.13
C ALA A 7 -7.51 -31.50 17.67
N THR A 8 -8.41 -30.99 16.83
CA THR A 8 -8.36 -31.17 15.39
C THR A 8 -6.99 -30.71 14.89
N PRO A 9 -6.28 -31.49 14.05
CA PRO A 9 -4.99 -31.07 13.54
C PRO A 9 -5.16 -29.74 12.81
N ARG A 10 -4.34 -28.74 13.16
CA ARG A 10 -4.27 -27.49 12.41
C ARG A 10 -3.85 -27.86 10.98
N GLN A 11 -4.74 -27.72 10.01
CA GLN A 11 -4.35 -27.80 8.61
C GLN A 11 -3.33 -26.69 8.36
N GLU A 12 -2.10 -27.08 8.04
CA GLU A 12 -1.11 -26.15 7.51
C GLU A 12 -1.64 -25.63 6.17
N LEU A 13 -2.02 -24.36 6.14
CA LEU A 13 -2.42 -23.71 4.90
C LEU A 13 -1.15 -23.48 4.08
N PRO A 14 -1.12 -23.87 2.80
CA PRO A 14 0.04 -23.64 1.96
C PRO A 14 0.30 -22.14 1.82
N VAL A 15 1.56 -21.72 1.94
CA VAL A 15 1.99 -20.37 1.62
C VAL A 15 1.86 -20.17 0.11
N GLU A 16 1.16 -19.12 -0.28
CA GLU A 16 1.01 -18.74 -1.69
C GLU A 16 2.13 -17.78 -2.09
N ILE A 17 2.81 -18.08 -3.19
CA ILE A 17 3.95 -17.31 -3.70
C ILE A 17 3.49 -16.64 -4.99
N VAL A 18 3.69 -15.32 -5.08
CA VAL A 18 3.52 -14.58 -6.34
C VAL A 18 4.69 -14.94 -7.26
N SER A 19 4.38 -15.49 -8.43
CA SER A 19 5.41 -15.92 -9.38
C SER A 19 6.02 -14.75 -10.17
N ASP A 20 7.20 -14.97 -10.76
CA ASP A 20 7.82 -13.98 -11.66
C ASP A 20 6.94 -13.66 -12.88
N GLU A 21 6.17 -14.63 -13.37
CA GLU A 21 5.18 -14.41 -14.45
C GLU A 21 4.06 -13.47 -13.99
N GLU A 22 3.59 -13.61 -12.75
CA GLU A 22 2.60 -12.69 -12.19
C GLU A 22 3.17 -11.29 -11.98
N MET A 23 4.41 -11.19 -11.49
CA MET A 23 5.11 -9.91 -11.39
C MET A 23 5.23 -9.23 -12.77
N ALA A 24 5.48 -9.97 -13.84
CA ALA A 24 5.55 -9.39 -15.19
C ALA A 24 4.23 -8.72 -15.64
N PHE A 25 3.08 -9.07 -15.06
CA PHE A 25 1.82 -8.38 -15.36
C PHE A 25 1.80 -6.93 -14.86
N ILE A 26 2.38 -6.63 -13.69
CA ILE A 26 2.42 -5.24 -13.21
C ILE A 26 3.38 -4.42 -14.07
N ASP A 27 4.53 -4.98 -14.45
CA ASP A 27 5.49 -4.30 -15.32
C ASP A 27 4.90 -4.01 -16.69
N ALA A 28 4.18 -4.98 -17.27
CA ALA A 28 3.48 -4.80 -18.54
C ALA A 28 2.35 -3.74 -18.44
N ALA A 29 1.61 -3.72 -17.33
CA ALA A 29 0.56 -2.74 -17.11
C ALA A 29 1.13 -1.31 -16.98
N LEU A 30 2.23 -1.16 -16.24
CA LEU A 30 2.94 0.11 -16.09
C LEU A 30 3.54 0.57 -17.43
N ALA A 31 4.21 -0.31 -18.17
CA ALA A 31 4.73 0.00 -19.50
C ALA A 31 3.63 0.43 -20.48
N ALA A 32 2.45 -0.20 -20.43
CA ALA A 32 1.31 0.21 -21.23
C ALA A 32 0.77 1.58 -20.83
N ALA A 33 0.71 1.88 -19.53
CA ALA A 33 0.31 3.19 -19.02
C ALA A 33 1.29 4.29 -19.46
N ALA A 34 2.60 4.05 -19.34
CA ALA A 34 3.66 4.96 -19.76
C ALA A 34 3.61 5.28 -21.26
N ALA A 35 3.26 4.30 -22.08
CA ALA A 35 3.13 4.45 -23.53
C ALA A 35 1.86 5.21 -23.95
N GLY A 36 1.03 5.68 -23.01
CA GLY A 36 -0.30 6.23 -23.29
C GLY A 36 -1.24 5.18 -23.93
N GLY A 37 -0.92 3.90 -23.77
CA GLY A 37 -1.59 2.79 -24.43
C GLY A 37 -2.90 2.42 -23.72
N ARG A 38 -3.99 2.32 -24.48
CA ARG A 38 -5.12 1.48 -24.06
C ARG A 38 -4.61 0.04 -23.95
N PRO A 39 -4.71 -0.64 -22.79
CA PRO A 39 -4.22 -2.01 -22.67
C PRO A 39 -4.89 -2.86 -23.75
N LEU A 40 -4.08 -3.67 -24.44
CA LEU A 40 -4.53 -4.57 -25.50
C LEU A 40 -5.21 -5.78 -24.85
N VAL A 41 -6.37 -5.54 -24.22
CA VAL A 41 -7.25 -6.61 -23.75
C VAL A 41 -7.70 -7.44 -24.94
N SER A 42 -7.59 -8.77 -24.81
CA SER A 42 -8.08 -9.75 -25.77
C SER A 42 -9.53 -9.46 -26.15
N SER A 43 -9.92 -9.80 -27.38
CA SER A 43 -11.25 -9.55 -27.95
C SER A 43 -12.41 -10.12 -27.11
N THR A 44 -12.13 -11.10 -26.24
CA THR A 44 -13.07 -11.65 -25.25
C THR A 44 -13.33 -10.70 -24.07
N ALA A 45 -12.31 -10.01 -23.55
CA ALA A 45 -12.46 -9.03 -22.47
C ALA A 45 -13.15 -7.74 -22.95
N ARG A 46 -12.98 -7.36 -24.23
CA ARG A 46 -13.71 -6.25 -24.85
C ARG A 46 -15.23 -6.47 -24.89
N ARG A 47 -15.69 -7.71 -25.02
CA ARG A 47 -17.14 -8.04 -25.00
C ARG A 47 -17.73 -8.01 -23.59
N ALA A 48 -16.95 -8.35 -22.57
CA ALA A 48 -17.39 -8.26 -21.19
C ALA A 48 -17.48 -6.80 -20.70
N ALA A 49 -16.51 -5.94 -21.05
CA ALA A 49 -16.52 -4.52 -20.70
C ALA A 49 -17.63 -3.73 -21.41
N ALA A 50 -17.94 -4.07 -22.66
CA ALA A 50 -19.02 -3.42 -23.43
C ALA A 50 -20.43 -3.74 -22.91
N GLN A 51 -20.60 -4.78 -22.09
CA GLN A 51 -21.90 -5.18 -21.53
C GLN A 51 -22.21 -4.60 -20.14
N LEU A 52 -21.25 -3.92 -19.50
CA LEU A 52 -21.42 -3.35 -18.16
C LEU A 52 -21.74 -1.84 -18.14
N SER A 53 -21.78 -1.19 -19.30
CA SER A 53 -22.25 0.20 -19.42
C SER A 53 -23.69 0.22 -19.94
N CYS A 54 -24.65 -0.15 -19.09
CA CYS A 54 -26.07 0.21 -19.25
C CYS A 54 -26.90 -0.26 -18.05
N ALA A 55 -27.21 0.64 -17.12
CA ALA A 55 -28.53 0.70 -16.47
C ALA A 55 -28.62 1.91 -15.52
N ALA A 56 -29.04 3.05 -16.05
CA ALA A 56 -29.86 4.01 -15.33
C ALA A 56 -30.76 4.70 -16.36
N TYR A 57 -31.94 4.14 -16.57
CA TYR A 57 -33.00 4.76 -17.35
C TYR A 57 -33.62 5.90 -16.53
N SER A 58 -33.56 7.11 -17.07
CA SER A 58 -34.59 8.12 -16.88
C SER A 58 -35.05 8.58 -18.26
N ALA A 59 -36.35 8.45 -18.50
CA ALA A 59 -37.00 8.82 -19.73
C ALA A 59 -36.99 10.34 -19.93
N ALA A 60 -36.06 10.84 -20.74
CA ALA A 60 -36.17 12.07 -21.50
C ALA A 60 -35.16 11.96 -22.66
N GLY A 61 -35.64 12.10 -23.90
CA GLY A 61 -34.87 11.83 -25.11
C GLY A 61 -33.69 12.77 -25.31
N GLY A 62 -32.54 12.41 -24.77
CA GLY A 62 -31.22 12.94 -25.12
C GLY A 62 -30.32 11.79 -25.57
N ASP A 63 -29.49 12.04 -26.59
CA ASP A 63 -28.50 11.09 -27.09
C ASP A 63 -27.52 10.73 -25.96
N ILE A 64 -27.15 9.46 -25.85
CA ILE A 64 -26.25 8.95 -24.79
C ILE A 64 -24.88 9.63 -24.87
N GLU A 65 -24.51 10.12 -26.05
CA GLU A 65 -23.26 10.83 -26.33
C GLU A 65 -23.23 12.27 -25.76
N ASP A 66 -24.36 12.82 -25.30
CA ASP A 66 -24.46 14.19 -24.76
C ASP A 66 -24.27 14.29 -23.23
N SER A 67 -23.97 13.18 -22.54
CA SER A 67 -23.61 13.26 -21.12
C SER A 67 -22.27 13.99 -20.96
N PRO A 68 -22.19 15.09 -20.17
CA PRO A 68 -20.95 15.80 -19.98
C PRO A 68 -19.93 14.85 -19.33
N VAL A 69 -18.88 14.50 -20.08
CA VAL A 69 -17.75 13.73 -19.57
C VAL A 69 -17.26 14.39 -18.27
N PRO A 70 -17.10 13.66 -17.15
CA PRO A 70 -16.54 14.24 -15.94
C PRO A 70 -15.24 14.97 -16.28
N ARG A 71 -15.22 16.30 -16.10
CA ARG A 71 -14.15 17.17 -16.61
C ARG A 71 -12.77 16.87 -16.01
N ARG A 72 -12.68 16.03 -14.97
CA ARG A 72 -11.46 15.60 -14.29
C ARG A 72 -11.57 14.12 -13.90
N SER A 73 -10.45 13.38 -14.01
CA SER A 73 -10.36 11.97 -13.60
C SER A 73 -10.60 11.80 -12.09
N LEU A 74 -10.98 10.60 -11.64
CA LEU A 74 -11.14 10.30 -10.21
C LEU A 74 -9.84 10.53 -9.43
N LEU A 75 -8.69 10.21 -10.03
CA LEU A 75 -7.38 10.49 -9.47
C LEU A 75 -7.19 12.00 -9.26
N ALA A 76 -7.46 12.83 -10.27
CA ALA A 76 -7.36 14.29 -10.13
C ALA A 76 -8.41 14.87 -9.16
N ARG A 77 -9.58 14.27 -9.02
CA ARG A 77 -10.61 14.75 -8.08
C ARG A 77 -10.28 14.42 -6.63
N PHE A 78 -9.77 13.22 -6.36
CA PHE A 78 -9.69 12.67 -5.01
C PHE A 78 -8.24 12.47 -4.50
N ARG A 79 -7.24 12.61 -5.36
CA ARG A 79 -5.82 12.32 -5.10
C ARG A 79 -4.85 13.36 -5.71
N GLU A 80 -5.32 14.54 -6.15
CA GLU A 80 -4.44 15.58 -6.73
C GLU A 80 -3.36 16.10 -5.76
N ARG A 81 -3.65 16.12 -4.45
CA ARG A 81 -2.70 16.52 -3.39
C ARG A 81 -2.47 15.42 -2.34
N ARG A 82 -2.87 14.19 -2.65
CA ARG A 82 -2.79 13.06 -1.75
C ARG A 82 -2.33 11.85 -2.54
N ALA A 83 -1.27 11.20 -2.08
CA ALA A 83 -0.77 9.98 -2.70
C ALA A 83 -1.87 8.92 -2.86
N LEU A 84 -1.80 8.19 -3.96
CA LEU A 84 -2.60 7.00 -4.21
C LEU A 84 -2.19 5.90 -3.23
N ALA A 85 -3.13 5.35 -2.46
CA ALA A 85 -2.80 4.19 -1.63
C ALA A 85 -2.77 2.92 -2.48
N VAL A 86 -1.93 1.94 -2.15
CA VAL A 86 -1.99 0.61 -2.78
C VAL A 86 -3.41 0.02 -2.66
N THR A 87 -4.11 0.28 -1.55
CA THR A 87 -5.51 -0.12 -1.38
C THR A 87 -6.48 0.55 -2.35
N ASP A 88 -6.14 1.73 -2.90
CA ASP A 88 -6.96 2.37 -3.93
C ASP A 88 -6.90 1.58 -5.25
N ILE A 89 -5.76 0.96 -5.56
CA ILE A 89 -5.59 0.08 -6.73
C ILE A 89 -6.21 -1.29 -6.46
N THR A 90 -5.91 -1.91 -5.33
CA THR A 90 -6.42 -3.27 -5.08
C THR A 90 -7.94 -3.27 -4.90
N ALA A 91 -8.55 -2.17 -4.45
CA ALA A 91 -10.00 -2.05 -4.38
C ALA A 91 -10.69 -2.08 -5.76
N THR A 92 -10.02 -1.67 -6.84
CA THR A 92 -10.61 -1.69 -8.19
C THR A 92 -10.62 -3.09 -8.81
N GLU A 93 -9.76 -3.99 -8.34
CA GLU A 93 -9.61 -5.36 -8.87
C GLU A 93 -10.90 -6.19 -8.77
N TRP A 94 -11.74 -5.92 -7.75
CA TRP A 94 -13.05 -6.57 -7.62
C TRP A 94 -14.14 -5.83 -8.39
N CYS A 95 -14.23 -4.51 -8.19
CA CYS A 95 -15.25 -3.68 -8.81
C CYS A 95 -14.83 -2.20 -8.85
N GLU A 96 -14.49 -1.69 -10.04
CA GLU A 96 -14.14 -0.29 -10.25
C GLU A 96 -15.26 0.67 -9.80
N LYS A 97 -16.52 0.30 -10.07
CA LYS A 97 -17.68 1.11 -9.66
C LYS A 97 -17.79 1.21 -8.14
N GLN A 98 -17.45 0.17 -7.40
CA GLN A 98 -17.42 0.21 -5.94
C GLN A 98 -16.40 1.26 -5.44
N MET A 99 -15.23 1.33 -6.07
CA MET A 99 -14.22 2.33 -5.72
C MET A 99 -14.71 3.75 -6.00
N GLU A 100 -15.34 3.99 -7.15
CA GLU A 100 -15.98 5.28 -7.46
C GLU A 100 -17.03 5.66 -6.40
N PHE A 101 -17.92 4.74 -6.04
CA PHE A 101 -18.90 4.98 -4.98
C PHE A 101 -18.26 5.29 -3.62
N MET A 102 -17.19 4.58 -3.24
CA MET A 102 -16.46 4.85 -1.99
C MET A 102 -15.79 6.23 -1.98
N LEU A 103 -15.32 6.70 -3.13
CA LEU A 103 -14.75 8.04 -3.26
C LEU A 103 -15.82 9.13 -3.17
N GLU A 104 -16.98 8.92 -3.79
CA GLU A 104 -18.05 9.92 -3.86
C GLU A 104 -18.95 9.97 -2.61
N HIS A 105 -19.22 8.81 -2.01
CA HIS A 105 -20.19 8.67 -0.92
C HIS A 105 -19.56 8.28 0.42
N GLY A 106 -18.24 8.06 0.44
CA GLY A 106 -17.50 7.63 1.62
C GLY A 106 -17.42 6.12 1.77
N LYS A 107 -16.55 5.68 2.68
CA LYS A 107 -16.33 4.25 2.96
C LYS A 107 -17.43 3.71 3.86
N PRO A 108 -17.89 2.47 3.63
CA PRO A 108 -18.79 1.81 4.58
C PRO A 108 -18.10 1.61 5.93
N GLU A 109 -18.91 1.46 6.98
CA GLU A 109 -18.40 1.14 8.31
C GLU A 109 -17.62 -0.18 8.34
N ARG A 110 -16.59 -0.23 9.18
CA ARG A 110 -15.77 -1.44 9.34
C ARG A 110 -16.60 -2.54 9.99
N THR A 111 -16.66 -3.69 9.33
CA THR A 111 -17.27 -4.89 9.89
C THR A 111 -16.47 -5.42 11.08
N GLU A 112 -17.09 -6.22 11.95
CA GLU A 112 -16.41 -6.87 13.08
C GLU A 112 -15.23 -7.74 12.62
N ALA A 113 -15.35 -8.41 11.47
CA ALA A 113 -14.26 -9.16 10.87
C ALA A 113 -13.07 -8.27 10.48
N MET A 114 -13.33 -7.06 9.97
CA MET A 114 -12.27 -6.09 9.66
C MET A 114 -11.62 -5.52 10.91
N LYS A 115 -12.39 -5.28 11.98
CA LYS A 115 -11.86 -4.83 13.27
C LYS A 115 -10.96 -5.89 13.90
N ALA A 116 -11.41 -7.15 13.91
CA ALA A 116 -10.61 -8.29 14.37
C ALA A 116 -9.34 -8.49 13.52
N GLY A 117 -9.43 -8.24 12.21
CA GLY A 117 -8.27 -8.22 11.32
C GLY A 117 -7.24 -7.16 11.73
N LEU A 118 -7.69 -5.92 11.92
CA LEU A 118 -6.84 -4.81 12.36
C LEU A 118 -6.17 -5.10 13.71
N GLU A 119 -6.92 -5.65 14.66
CA GLU A 119 -6.38 -6.04 15.97
C GLU A 119 -5.30 -7.12 15.84
N ARG A 120 -5.50 -8.09 14.95
CA ARG A 120 -4.48 -9.13 14.71
C ARG A 120 -3.19 -8.56 14.12
N HIS A 121 -3.28 -7.63 13.16
CA HIS A 121 -2.08 -6.95 12.65
C HIS A 121 -1.38 -6.16 13.75
N ALA A 122 -2.14 -5.45 14.59
CA ALA A 122 -1.58 -4.74 15.73
C ALA A 122 -0.85 -5.65 16.72
N GLN A 123 -1.40 -6.83 17.01
CA GLN A 123 -0.74 -7.84 17.85
C GLN A 123 0.56 -8.34 17.21
N LEU A 124 0.50 -8.67 15.92
CA LEU A 124 1.67 -9.14 15.17
C LEU A 124 2.78 -8.08 15.10
N GLU A 125 2.44 -6.81 14.88
CA GLU A 125 3.41 -5.71 14.92
C GLU A 125 4.08 -5.63 16.29
N GLN A 126 3.30 -5.69 17.38
CA GLN A 126 3.83 -5.64 18.76
C GLN A 126 4.74 -6.81 19.13
N GLU A 127 4.66 -7.94 18.43
CA GLU A 127 5.60 -9.06 18.61
C GLU A 127 7.02 -8.71 18.12
N VAL A 128 7.15 -7.71 17.24
CA VAL A 128 8.40 -7.35 16.57
C VAL A 128 8.84 -5.93 16.92
N VAL A 129 7.93 -4.96 16.99
CA VAL A 129 8.21 -3.54 17.19
C VAL A 129 7.40 -2.99 18.35
N GLU A 130 8.06 -2.25 19.24
CA GLU A 130 7.37 -1.48 20.26
C GLU A 130 6.74 -0.22 19.65
N ARG A 131 5.41 -0.09 19.75
CA ARG A 131 4.70 1.10 19.30
C ARG A 131 4.92 2.26 20.27
N VAL A 132 5.46 3.35 19.76
CA VAL A 132 5.61 4.61 20.48
C VAL A 132 4.54 5.58 20.00
N GLU A 133 3.73 6.09 20.92
CA GLU A 133 2.77 7.15 20.62
C GLU A 133 3.49 8.49 20.49
N VAL A 134 3.38 9.11 19.32
CA VAL A 134 3.98 10.43 19.02
C VAL A 134 2.87 11.41 18.71
N THR A 135 2.87 12.55 19.38
CA THR A 135 1.91 13.64 19.09
C THR A 135 2.33 14.34 17.80
N ILE A 136 1.48 14.27 16.78
CA ILE A 136 1.68 14.89 15.47
C ILE A 136 0.82 16.14 15.36
N ARG A 137 1.43 17.28 15.01
CA ARG A 137 0.78 18.59 14.89
C ARG A 137 0.71 19.12 13.46
N SER A 138 1.47 18.54 12.53
CA SER A 138 1.48 18.95 11.12
C SER A 138 1.71 17.79 10.15
N GLU A 139 1.50 18.02 8.86
CA GLU A 139 1.80 17.04 7.80
C GLU A 139 3.30 16.78 7.68
N GLU A 140 4.15 17.79 7.91
CA GLU A 140 5.61 17.64 7.95
C GLU A 140 6.03 16.67 9.06
N GLU A 141 5.41 16.78 10.24
CA GLU A 141 5.67 15.86 11.35
C GLU A 141 5.16 14.45 11.04
N LEU A 142 4.00 14.32 10.41
CA LEU A 142 3.46 13.04 9.97
C LEU A 142 4.43 12.32 9.02
N TRP A 143 4.93 13.04 8.02
CA TRP A 143 5.90 12.50 7.08
C TRP A 143 7.24 12.18 7.73
N THR A 144 7.70 13.03 8.66
CA THR A 144 8.91 12.77 9.44
C THR A 144 8.79 11.45 10.19
N VAL A 145 7.70 11.23 10.94
CA VAL A 145 7.48 9.97 11.67
C VAL A 145 7.43 8.78 10.71
N LYS A 146 6.79 8.89 9.55
CA LYS A 146 6.78 7.81 8.54
C LYS A 146 8.18 7.47 8.02
N PHE A 147 9.00 8.47 7.71
CA PHE A 147 10.37 8.23 7.27
C PHE A 147 11.23 7.62 8.37
N MET A 148 11.07 8.06 9.61
CA MET A 148 11.77 7.45 10.75
C MET A 148 11.34 5.99 10.95
N ASN A 149 10.05 5.68 10.84
CA ASN A 149 9.55 4.30 10.88
C ASN A 149 10.12 3.45 9.74
N PHE A 150 10.23 3.99 8.53
CA PHE A 150 10.86 3.29 7.40
C PHE A 150 12.34 3.01 7.67
N ILE A 151 13.11 4.00 8.11
CA ILE A 151 14.54 3.85 8.40
C ILE A 151 14.73 2.83 9.54
N MET A 152 13.94 2.94 10.60
CA MET A 152 14.02 2.02 11.74
C MET A 152 13.64 0.60 11.34
N GLY A 153 12.54 0.41 10.61
CA GLY A 153 12.12 -0.90 10.11
C GLY A 153 13.14 -1.52 9.16
N THR A 154 13.81 -0.72 8.33
CA THR A 154 14.89 -1.20 7.46
C THR A 154 16.12 -1.64 8.28
N ASN A 155 16.51 -0.87 9.30
CA ASN A 155 17.58 -1.27 10.21
C ASN A 155 17.21 -2.55 10.95
N GLN A 156 15.99 -2.64 11.47
CA GLN A 156 15.49 -3.84 12.14
C GLN A 156 15.54 -5.06 11.22
N LEU A 157 15.07 -4.92 9.97
CA LEU A 157 15.17 -5.98 8.98
C LEU A 157 16.62 -6.47 8.77
N MET A 158 17.58 -5.55 8.75
CA MET A 158 19.01 -5.88 8.57
C MET A 158 19.63 -6.56 9.80
N PHE A 159 19.22 -6.20 11.02
CA PHE A 159 19.81 -6.73 12.26
C PHE A 159 19.09 -7.97 12.80
N GLU A 160 17.76 -7.99 12.72
CA GLU A 160 16.90 -9.04 13.29
C GLU A 160 16.36 -9.99 12.22
N GLY A 161 16.47 -9.62 10.95
CA GLY A 161 15.98 -10.43 9.83
C GLY A 161 14.47 -10.34 9.59
N ILE A 162 13.75 -9.50 10.34
CA ILE A 162 12.31 -9.29 10.20
C ILE A 162 11.92 -7.86 10.59
N THR A 163 10.91 -7.30 9.92
CA THR A 163 10.22 -6.06 10.32
C THR A 163 8.74 -6.17 9.93
N ARG A 164 7.89 -5.38 10.58
CA ARG A 164 6.44 -5.31 10.29
C ARG A 164 5.94 -3.89 10.10
N GLU A 165 4.80 -3.77 9.40
CA GLU A 165 4.04 -2.53 9.20
C GLU A 165 4.91 -1.36 8.69
N ILE A 166 5.83 -1.67 7.76
CA ILE A 166 6.78 -0.69 7.24
C ILE A 166 6.13 0.20 6.17
N PRO A 167 6.12 1.54 6.34
CA PRO A 167 5.52 2.43 5.37
C PRO A 167 6.42 2.56 4.15
N VAL A 168 5.85 2.43 2.95
CA VAL A 168 6.56 2.63 1.68
C VAL A 168 5.90 3.75 0.87
N ILE A 169 6.71 4.48 0.12
CA ILE A 169 6.27 5.54 -0.79
C ILE A 169 7.13 5.52 -2.05
N GLY A 170 6.52 5.77 -3.21
CA GLY A 170 7.26 5.90 -4.47
C GLY A 170 6.48 6.68 -5.50
N VAL A 171 7.14 7.05 -6.60
CA VAL A 171 6.47 7.62 -7.77
C VAL A 171 6.24 6.49 -8.78
N VAL A 172 5.00 6.36 -9.24
CA VAL A 172 4.58 5.35 -10.22
C VAL A 172 3.79 6.06 -11.31
N GLU A 173 4.27 6.02 -12.56
CA GLU A 173 3.62 6.70 -13.70
C GLU A 173 3.29 8.18 -13.42
N GLY A 174 4.23 8.89 -12.77
CA GLY A 174 4.08 10.29 -12.40
C GLY A 174 3.14 10.59 -11.22
N SER A 175 2.58 9.55 -10.59
CA SER A 175 1.72 9.68 -9.40
C SER A 175 2.43 9.17 -8.15
N TRP A 176 2.33 9.89 -7.04
CA TRP A 176 2.81 9.40 -5.75
C TRP A 176 1.92 8.26 -5.26
N MET A 177 2.55 7.17 -4.84
CA MET A 177 1.88 5.99 -4.28
C MET A 177 2.43 5.68 -2.89
N ILE A 178 1.55 5.29 -1.97
CA ILE A 178 1.88 4.90 -0.60
C ILE A 178 1.32 3.52 -0.25
N GLY A 179 2.03 2.81 0.62
CA GLY A 179 1.64 1.52 1.14
C GLY A 179 2.17 1.27 2.54
N ILE A 180 1.66 0.23 3.19
CA ILE A 180 2.19 -0.30 4.44
C ILE A 180 2.36 -1.79 4.21
N ILE A 181 3.60 -2.27 4.25
CA ILE A 181 3.91 -3.67 4.04
C ILE A 181 3.79 -4.37 5.40
N ASP A 182 2.89 -5.36 5.49
CA ASP A 182 2.60 -6.04 6.76
C ASP A 182 3.85 -6.64 7.39
N GLU A 183 4.69 -7.30 6.59
CA GLU A 183 5.89 -7.97 7.06
C GLU A 183 6.93 -8.13 5.95
N ILE A 184 8.19 -7.93 6.32
CA ILE A 184 9.35 -8.21 5.47
C ILE A 184 10.31 -9.10 6.24
N ARG A 185 10.84 -10.13 5.58
CA ARG A 185 11.79 -11.09 6.17
C ARG A 185 13.03 -11.23 5.30
N MET A 186 14.19 -11.38 5.93
CA MET A 186 15.39 -11.85 5.24
C MET A 186 15.33 -13.37 5.05
N PRO A 187 15.77 -13.91 3.90
CA PRO A 187 15.89 -15.34 3.70
C PRO A 187 16.81 -15.99 4.75
N ILE A 188 16.41 -17.17 5.24
CA ILE A 188 17.15 -17.92 6.27
C ILE A 188 18.43 -18.56 5.69
N ASP A 189 18.49 -18.72 4.37
CA ASP A 189 19.61 -19.38 3.68
C ASP A 189 20.94 -18.61 3.77
N GLY A 190 20.93 -17.34 4.21
CA GLY A 190 22.11 -16.50 4.38
C GLY A 190 22.86 -16.17 3.10
N ILE A 191 22.36 -16.61 1.94
CA ILE A 191 22.95 -16.41 0.62
C ILE A 191 22.09 -15.41 -0.17
N SER A 192 20.77 -15.53 -0.03
CA SER A 192 19.82 -14.67 -0.71
C SER A 192 19.70 -13.33 0.04
N LEU A 193 20.14 -12.26 -0.62
CA LEU A 193 20.03 -10.89 -0.09
C LEU A 193 18.67 -10.25 -0.37
N GLN A 194 17.82 -10.91 -1.16
CA GLN A 194 16.52 -10.36 -1.53
C GLN A 194 15.51 -10.59 -0.42
N PRO A 195 14.91 -9.54 0.16
CA PRO A 195 13.90 -9.71 1.19
C PRO A 195 12.60 -10.31 0.63
N ILE A 196 11.92 -11.06 1.48
CA ILE A 196 10.62 -11.69 1.22
C ILE A 196 9.54 -10.79 1.84
N LEU A 197 8.63 -10.30 1.02
CA LEU A 197 7.46 -9.54 1.47
C LEU A 197 6.31 -10.50 1.73
N VAL A 198 5.66 -10.36 2.88
CA VAL A 198 4.57 -11.22 3.32
C VAL A 198 3.35 -10.37 3.65
N ASP A 199 2.20 -10.72 3.09
CA ASP A 199 0.90 -10.12 3.37
C ASP A 199 0.06 -11.11 4.17
N THR A 200 -0.40 -10.70 5.35
CA THR A 200 -1.17 -11.58 6.25
C THR A 200 -2.65 -11.25 6.16
N LYS A 201 -3.47 -12.17 5.67
CA LYS A 201 -4.94 -11.98 5.63
C LYS A 201 -5.67 -12.77 6.71
N THR A 202 -6.47 -12.07 7.50
CA THR A 202 -7.37 -12.68 8.47
C THR A 202 -8.65 -13.18 7.83
N ARG A 203 -9.17 -14.32 8.30
CA ARG A 203 -10.38 -14.96 7.76
C ARG A 203 -11.30 -15.40 8.88
N VAL A 204 -12.60 -15.20 8.68
CA VAL A 204 -13.64 -15.68 9.60
C VAL A 204 -13.78 -17.20 9.54
N ARG A 205 -13.63 -17.78 8.33
CA ARG A 205 -13.76 -19.22 8.11
C ARG A 205 -12.38 -19.84 7.92
N PRO A 206 -12.11 -21.02 8.51
CA PRO A 206 -10.87 -21.76 8.33
C PRO A 206 -10.89 -22.50 6.98
N THR A 207 -11.12 -21.77 5.88
CA THR A 207 -11.15 -22.32 4.53
C THR A 207 -10.21 -21.53 3.62
N ILE A 208 -9.69 -22.18 2.60
CA ILE A 208 -8.85 -21.53 1.57
C ILE A 208 -9.67 -20.42 0.88
N PRO A 209 -9.08 -19.25 0.58
CA PRO A 209 -9.79 -18.19 -0.16
C PRO A 209 -10.13 -18.62 -1.57
N SER A 210 -11.18 -18.03 -2.14
CA SER A 210 -11.42 -18.17 -3.57
C SER A 210 -10.32 -17.47 -4.38
N GLU A 211 -10.12 -17.88 -5.64
CA GLU A 211 -9.13 -17.25 -6.52
C GLU A 211 -9.36 -15.74 -6.67
N ALA A 212 -10.62 -15.29 -6.68
CA ALA A 212 -10.90 -13.86 -6.75
C ALA A 212 -10.46 -13.09 -5.49
N GLN A 213 -10.50 -13.72 -4.32
CA GLN A 213 -9.97 -13.12 -3.08
C GLN A 213 -8.45 -13.12 -3.07
N LYS A 214 -7.82 -14.18 -3.59
CA LYS A 214 -6.36 -14.29 -3.68
C LYS A 214 -5.77 -13.26 -4.63
N ARG A 215 -6.40 -13.03 -5.79
CA ARG A 215 -5.97 -12.01 -6.78
C ARG A 215 -5.74 -10.64 -6.14
N ASN A 216 -6.59 -10.22 -5.21
CA ASN A 216 -6.43 -8.96 -4.49
C ASN A 216 -5.13 -8.92 -3.66
N GLY A 217 -4.86 -10.00 -2.90
CA GLY A 217 -3.64 -10.14 -2.12
C GLY A 217 -2.38 -10.24 -2.99
N ARG A 218 -2.44 -10.95 -4.12
CA ARG A 218 -1.34 -11.02 -5.09
C ARG A 218 -1.04 -9.64 -5.68
N LEU A 219 -2.06 -8.93 -6.16
CA LEU A 219 -1.91 -7.56 -6.67
C LEU A 219 -1.34 -6.61 -5.60
N GLN A 220 -1.79 -6.73 -4.36
CA GLN A 220 -1.24 -5.96 -3.25
C GLN A 220 0.26 -6.21 -3.05
N LEU A 221 0.68 -7.47 -3.00
CA LEU A 221 2.08 -7.86 -2.88
C LEU A 221 2.90 -7.39 -4.09
N MET A 222 2.36 -7.46 -5.31
CA MET A 222 3.01 -6.96 -6.52
C MET A 222 3.27 -5.45 -6.43
N CYS A 223 2.27 -4.66 -6.00
CA CYS A 223 2.44 -3.23 -5.77
C CYS A 223 3.48 -2.93 -4.69
N TYR A 224 3.46 -3.66 -3.57
CA TYR A 224 4.44 -3.47 -2.51
C TYR A 224 5.86 -3.83 -2.95
N LYS A 225 6.03 -4.94 -3.69
CA LYS A 225 7.32 -5.34 -4.25
C LYS A 225 7.86 -4.29 -5.21
N TYR A 226 7.00 -3.78 -6.10
CA TYR A 226 7.37 -2.70 -7.01
C TYR A 226 7.84 -1.44 -6.25
N LEU A 227 7.06 -0.97 -5.26
CA LEU A 227 7.42 0.21 -4.46
C LEU A 227 8.73 0.00 -3.69
N TRP A 228 8.89 -1.17 -3.08
CA TRP A 228 10.09 -1.53 -2.34
C TRP A 228 11.34 -1.57 -3.23
N ASP A 229 11.27 -2.22 -4.39
CA ASP A 229 12.40 -2.31 -5.31
C ASP A 229 12.83 -0.93 -5.81
N ASN A 230 11.86 -0.08 -6.18
CA ASN A 230 12.16 1.29 -6.62
C ASN A 230 12.75 2.15 -5.49
N LEU A 231 12.25 1.99 -4.27
CA LEU A 231 12.80 2.68 -3.09
C LEU A 231 14.27 2.35 -2.82
N ILE A 232 14.71 1.13 -3.15
CA ILE A 232 16.10 0.70 -2.93
C ILE A 232 16.98 1.01 -4.14
N ALA A 233 16.44 0.88 -5.34
CA ALA A 233 17.20 1.02 -6.58
C ALA A 233 17.36 2.48 -7.01
N GLU A 234 16.34 3.31 -6.78
CA GLU A 234 16.30 4.69 -7.25
C GLU A 234 16.54 5.68 -6.12
N LYS A 235 17.04 6.85 -6.48
CA LYS A 235 17.21 7.96 -5.55
C LYS A 235 15.84 8.61 -5.28
N PHE A 236 15.49 8.79 -4.02
CA PHE A 236 14.24 9.45 -3.67
C PHE A 236 14.16 10.90 -4.18
N PRO A 237 13.09 11.27 -4.91
CA PRO A 237 12.95 12.60 -5.50
C PRO A 237 12.43 13.62 -4.48
N ALA A 238 13.26 13.97 -3.50
CA ALA A 238 12.90 14.84 -2.36
C ALA A 238 12.33 16.21 -2.78
N GLU A 239 12.91 16.87 -3.78
CA GLU A 239 12.43 18.19 -4.25
C GLU A 239 10.99 18.10 -4.78
N ASN A 240 10.69 17.06 -5.55
CA ASN A 240 9.33 16.79 -6.05
C ASN A 240 8.38 16.42 -4.92
N PHE A 241 8.87 15.71 -3.90
CA PHE A 241 8.08 15.33 -2.73
C PHE A 241 7.59 16.55 -1.95
N PHE A 242 8.49 17.44 -1.54
CA PHE A 242 8.12 18.65 -0.80
C PHE A 242 7.16 19.53 -1.60
N SER A 243 7.44 19.72 -2.90
CA SER A 243 6.59 20.50 -3.80
C SER A 243 5.18 19.89 -3.97
N TYR A 244 5.10 18.58 -4.19
CA TYR A 244 3.82 17.90 -4.44
C TYR A 244 2.90 17.89 -3.21
N PHE A 245 3.47 17.67 -2.02
CA PHE A 245 2.72 17.63 -0.76
C PHE A 245 2.59 18.99 -0.08
N ASP A 246 3.10 20.07 -0.69
CA ASP A 246 3.06 21.44 -0.15
C ASP A 246 3.67 21.54 1.26
N LEU A 247 4.84 20.90 1.43
CA LEU A 247 5.55 20.80 2.71
C LEU A 247 6.71 21.79 2.78
N ASP A 248 6.92 22.42 3.95
CA ASP A 248 8.08 23.28 4.18
C ASP A 248 9.31 22.45 4.60
N PRO A 249 10.38 22.39 3.78
CA PRO A 249 11.60 21.68 4.15
C PRO A 249 12.34 22.30 5.36
N ASN A 250 12.05 23.55 5.70
CA ASN A 250 12.63 24.25 6.87
C ASN A 250 11.72 24.22 8.10
N TYR A 251 10.62 23.45 8.06
CA TYR A 251 9.72 23.32 9.18
C TYR A 251 10.46 22.88 10.45
N LEU A 252 10.17 23.58 11.55
CA LEU A 252 10.74 23.28 12.85
C LEU A 252 9.85 22.26 13.57
N LEU A 253 10.31 21.02 13.61
CA LEU A 253 9.66 19.93 14.35
C LEU A 253 9.44 20.31 15.82
N SER A 254 8.33 19.88 16.40
CA SER A 254 8.03 20.04 17.82
C SER A 254 8.92 19.17 18.70
N ASP A 255 8.96 19.49 19.99
CA ASP A 255 9.78 18.78 20.97
C ASP A 255 9.39 17.30 21.07
N ASP A 256 8.11 16.95 20.92
CA ASP A 256 7.63 15.56 20.94
C ASP A 256 8.27 14.72 19.82
N VAL A 257 8.27 15.24 18.59
CA VAL A 257 8.86 14.56 17.43
C VAL A 257 10.39 14.53 17.54
N ARG A 258 11.02 15.60 18.03
CA ARG A 258 12.47 15.64 18.25
C ARG A 258 12.91 14.65 19.32
N GLN A 259 12.14 14.51 20.40
CA GLN A 259 12.39 13.56 21.46
C GLN A 259 12.25 12.13 20.94
N TYR A 260 11.21 11.86 20.14
CA TYR A 260 11.04 10.59 19.45
C TYR A 260 12.23 10.26 18.53
N ILE A 261 12.68 11.20 17.70
CA ILE A 261 13.85 10.96 16.84
C ILE A 261 15.11 10.70 17.68
N SER A 262 15.28 11.45 18.78
CA SER A 262 16.40 11.26 19.70
C SER A 262 16.36 9.90 20.39
N SER A 263 15.18 9.38 20.74
CA SER A 263 15.04 8.05 21.33
C SER A 263 15.39 6.93 20.36
N LEU A 264 15.29 7.18 19.05
CA LEU A 264 15.75 6.26 17.99
C LEU A 264 17.28 6.32 17.76
N GLY A 265 18.01 7.17 18.48
CA GLY A 265 19.48 7.27 18.37
C GLY A 265 19.99 8.23 17.29
N PHE A 266 19.11 8.99 16.62
CA PHE A 266 19.50 10.00 15.64
C PHE A 266 19.69 11.36 16.32
N ASN A 267 20.78 12.07 15.98
CA ASN A 267 21.04 13.39 16.55
C ASN A 267 20.36 14.52 15.74
N ALA A 268 20.16 15.68 16.36
CA ALA A 268 19.52 16.85 15.73
C ALA A 268 20.28 17.44 14.52
N LYS A 269 21.53 17.01 14.26
CA LYS A 269 22.30 17.38 13.07
C LYS A 269 22.02 16.43 11.91
N GLU A 270 21.81 15.14 12.18
CA GLU A 270 21.39 14.12 11.23
C GLU A 270 19.96 14.34 10.72
N THR A 271 19.08 14.92 11.53
CA THR A 271 17.75 15.35 11.09
C THR A 271 17.79 16.54 10.12
N ALA A 272 18.69 17.50 10.35
CA ALA A 272 18.95 18.58 9.39
C ALA A 272 19.63 18.07 8.09
N VAL A 273 20.37 16.96 8.18
CA VAL A 273 20.88 16.20 7.05
C VAL A 273 19.72 15.51 6.32
N LEU A 274 18.72 14.90 6.97
CA LEU A 274 17.50 14.43 6.27
C LEU A 274 16.73 15.55 5.56
N GLN A 275 16.72 16.76 6.13
CA GLN A 275 16.13 17.97 5.49
C GLN A 275 16.96 18.53 4.31
N LYS A 276 18.28 18.22 4.20
CA LYS A 276 19.19 18.78 3.18
C LYS A 276 19.90 17.75 2.30
N SER A 277 19.80 16.46 2.59
CA SER A 277 20.70 15.47 2.00
C SER A 277 20.09 14.82 0.78
N ARG A 278 20.55 15.34 -0.35
CA ARG A 278 20.69 14.67 -1.65
C ARG A 278 21.39 13.28 -1.60
N LYS A 279 21.60 12.62 -0.45
CA LYS A 279 22.56 11.51 -0.32
C LYS A 279 22.15 10.31 0.54
N TYR A 280 21.02 10.35 1.25
CA TYR A 280 20.61 9.25 2.15
C TYR A 280 19.16 8.79 1.95
N LEU A 281 18.59 9.16 0.81
CA LEU A 281 17.42 8.53 0.20
C LEU A 281 17.71 8.38 -1.30
#